data_AF-A0A1J5KNQ2-F1
#
_entry.id   AF-A0A1J5KNQ2-F1
#
_cell.length_a   1.000
_cell.length_b   1.000
_cell.length_c   1.000
_cell.angle_alpha   90.00
_cell.angle_beta   90.00
_cell.angle_gamma   90.00
#
_symmetry.space_group_name_H-M   'P 1'
#
loop_
_entity.id
_entity.type
_entity.pdbx_description
1 polymer ?
#
loop_
_entity_poly.entity_id
_entity_poly.type
_entity_poly.pdbx_seq_one_letter_code
_entity_poly.pdbx_strand_id
1 'polypeptide(L)'
;MDKELAQDILLENLSFYEWMNIENILISIDSKDLVLIENLTMDELKSILTQLCKKGHVEKSDIDGEPQFKRIHKKTLKSKVLRFLK
;
A
#
# COMPACT_ATOMS: atom_id res chain seq x y z
N MET A 1 -14.21 -10.47 9.28
CA MET A 1 -13.12 -9.49 9.45
C MET A 1 -13.42 -8.30 8.57
N ASP A 2 -13.23 -7.10 9.11
CA ASP A 2 -13.51 -5.88 8.38
C ASP A 2 -12.38 -5.62 7.36
N LYS A 3 -12.68 -5.85 6.08
CA LYS A 3 -11.73 -5.66 4.98
C LYS A 3 -11.37 -4.19 4.79
N GLU A 4 -12.17 -3.26 5.32
CA GLU A 4 -11.90 -1.83 5.28
C GLU A 4 -10.82 -1.49 6.31
N LEU A 5 -10.93 -2.01 7.54
CA LEU A 5 -9.90 -1.85 8.57
C LEU A 5 -8.52 -2.34 8.11
N ALA A 6 -8.47 -3.52 7.47
CA ALA A 6 -7.22 -4.05 6.93
C ALA A 6 -6.62 -3.17 5.81
N GLN A 7 -7.47 -2.55 4.98
CA GLN A 7 -7.02 -1.61 3.95
C GLN A 7 -6.40 -0.36 4.58
N ASP A 8 -7.01 0.17 5.63
CA ASP A 8 -6.53 1.38 6.30
C ASP A 8 -5.19 1.13 6.99
N ILE A 9 -5.07 0.03 7.75
CA ILE A 9 -3.80 -0.38 8.38
C ILE A 9 -2.69 -0.51 7.33
N LEU A 10 -2.96 -1.18 6.20
CA LEU A 10 -1.96 -1.33 5.13
C LEU A 10 -1.56 0.00 4.51
N LEU A 11 -2.50 0.91 4.30
CA LEU A 11 -2.20 2.23 3.75
C LEU A 11 -1.40 3.09 4.70
N GLU A 12 -1.66 3.04 6.00
CA GLU A 12 -0.91 3.78 7.01
C GLU A 12 0.54 3.34 7.09
N ASN A 13 0.81 2.05 6.88
CA ASN A 13 2.13 1.44 7.03
C ASN A 13 2.94 1.31 5.72
N LEU A 14 2.34 1.62 4.56
CA LEU A 14 3.02 1.66 3.28
C LEU A 14 3.83 2.96 3.08
N SER A 15 5.09 2.80 2.69
CA SER A 15 5.99 3.92 2.40
C SER A 15 5.56 4.70 1.16
N PHE A 16 5.73 6.02 1.22
CA PHE A 16 5.58 6.91 0.06
C PHE A 16 6.86 6.98 -0.80
N TYR A 17 8.00 6.58 -0.24
CA TYR A 17 9.32 6.82 -0.82
C TYR A 17 10.01 5.53 -1.27
N GLU A 18 9.76 4.44 -0.56
CA GLU A 18 10.44 3.16 -0.76
C GLU A 18 9.47 2.09 -1.25
N TRP A 19 9.97 1.21 -2.11
CA TRP A 19 9.25 0.02 -2.52
C TRP A 19 9.35 -1.03 -1.41
N MET A 20 8.20 -1.63 -1.06
CA MET A 20 8.12 -2.59 0.02
C MET A 20 7.54 -3.91 -0.51
N ASN A 21 8.25 -5.01 -0.30
CA ASN A 21 7.66 -6.34 -0.46
C ASN A 21 6.68 -6.63 0.70
N ILE A 22 5.95 -7.74 0.62
CA ILE A 22 4.92 -8.06 1.62
C ILE A 22 5.51 -8.22 3.02
N GLU A 23 6.70 -8.82 3.13
CA GLU A 23 7.37 -9.02 4.42
C GLU A 23 7.70 -7.67 5.08
N ASN A 24 8.28 -6.74 4.33
CA ASN A 24 8.59 -5.40 4.81
C ASN A 24 7.33 -4.62 5.22
N ILE A 25 6.20 -4.82 4.53
CA ILE A 25 4.91 -4.23 4.90
C ILE A 25 4.42 -4.80 6.24
N LEU A 26 4.49 -6.12 6.42
CA LEU A 26 4.06 -6.75 7.67
C LEU A 26 4.93 -6.34 8.85
N ILE A 27 6.24 -6.18 8.62
CA ILE A 27 7.20 -5.70 9.63
C ILE A 27 6.96 -4.23 9.98
N SER A 28 6.46 -3.41 9.06
CA SER A 28 6.20 -1.99 9.35
C SER A 28 4.93 -1.73 10.15
N ILE A 29 4.01 -2.70 10.24
CA ILE A 29 2.76 -2.60 11.00
C ILE A 29 3.04 -2.76 12.50
N ASP A 30 2.44 -1.89 13.33
CA ASP A 30 2.52 -2.02 14.79
C ASP A 30 1.90 -3.35 15.23
N SER A 31 2.55 -4.03 16.18
CA SER A 31 2.05 -5.22 16.86
C SER A 31 0.57 -5.18 17.26
N LYS A 32 0.05 -4.01 17.68
CA LYS A 32 -1.35 -3.84 18.05
C LYS A 32 -2.30 -3.93 16.86
N ASP A 33 -1.90 -3.38 15.73
CA ASP A 33 -2.68 -3.40 14.49
C ASP A 33 -2.55 -4.76 13.79
N LEU A 34 -1.42 -5.44 13.95
CA LEU A 34 -1.20 -6.78 13.41
C LEU A 34 -2.20 -7.80 13.98
N VAL A 35 -2.54 -7.69 15.27
CA VAL A 35 -3.55 -8.53 15.93
C VAL A 35 -4.94 -8.33 15.29
N LEU A 36 -5.25 -7.12 14.82
CA LEU A 36 -6.52 -6.81 14.17
C LEU A 36 -6.66 -7.48 12.80
N ILE A 37 -5.54 -7.90 12.21
CA ILE A 37 -5.47 -8.54 10.89
C ILE A 37 -4.90 -9.96 10.94
N GLU A 38 -4.75 -10.55 12.13
CA GLU A 38 -4.08 -11.85 12.34
C GLU A 38 -4.70 -13.02 11.54
N ASN A 39 -5.99 -12.90 11.23
CA ASN A 39 -6.76 -13.91 10.52
C ASN A 39 -6.71 -13.74 8.99
N LEU A 40 -6.00 -12.73 8.47
CA LEU A 40 -5.79 -12.58 7.03
C LEU A 40 -4.85 -13.66 6.53
N THR A 41 -5.34 -14.42 5.56
CA THR A 41 -4.46 -15.24 4.74
C THR A 41 -3.58 -14.36 3.86
N MET A 42 -2.42 -14.89 3.46
CA MET A 42 -1.52 -14.23 2.51
C MET A 42 -2.21 -13.86 1.19
N ASP A 43 -3.13 -14.70 0.72
CA ASP A 43 -3.88 -14.46 -0.51
C ASP A 43 -4.88 -13.31 -0.37
N GLU A 44 -5.51 -13.18 0.80
CA GLU A 44 -6.38 -12.04 1.10
C GLU A 44 -5.59 -10.74 1.19
N LEU A 45 -4.40 -10.77 1.79
CA LEU A 45 -3.50 -9.61 1.85
C LEU A 45 -3.10 -9.14 0.44
N LYS A 46 -2.69 -10.08 -0.42
CA LYS A 46 -2.38 -9.81 -1.83
C LYS A 46 -3.59 -9.26 -2.59
N SER A 47 -4.78 -9.78 -2.30
CA SER A 47 -6.04 -9.31 -2.88
C SER A 47 -6.33 -7.86 -2.48
N ILE A 48 -6.14 -7.51 -1.20
CA ILE A 48 -6.31 -6.15 -0.69
C ILE A 48 -5.32 -5.18 -1.35
N LEU A 49 -4.03 -5.53 -1.40
CA LEU A 49 -3.01 -4.70 -2.07
C LEU A 49 -3.35 -4.48 -3.55
N THR A 50 -3.81 -5.52 -4.23
CA THR A 50 -4.26 -5.43 -5.63
C THR A 50 -5.47 -4.51 -5.78
N GLN A 51 -6.42 -4.53 -4.83
CA GLN A 51 -7.55 -3.59 -4.82
C GLN A 51 -7.09 -2.15 -4.58
N LEU A 52 -6.15 -1.92 -3.66
CA LEU A 52 -5.57 -0.60 -3.40
C LEU A 52 -4.83 -0.05 -4.63
N CYS A 53 -4.17 -0.91 -5.40
CA CYS A 53 -3.61 -0.53 -6.69
C CYS A 53 -4.68 -0.13 -7.71
N LYS A 54 -5.76 -0.91 -7.84
CA LYS A 54 -6.88 -0.58 -8.74
C LYS A 54 -7.55 0.75 -8.36
N LYS A 55 -7.63 1.06 -7.07
CA LYS A 55 -8.17 2.33 -6.56
C LYS A 55 -7.20 3.52 -6.72
N GLY A 56 -5.95 3.28 -7.13
CA GLY A 56 -4.95 4.34 -7.31
C GLY A 56 -4.39 4.88 -5.99
N HIS A 57 -4.43 4.08 -4.92
CA HIS A 57 -3.80 4.43 -3.63
C HIS A 57 -2.37 3.91 -3.52
N VAL A 58 -2.03 2.85 -4.27
CA VAL A 58 -0.76 2.13 -4.19
C VAL A 58 -0.24 1.85 -5.61
N GLU A 59 1.04 2.06 -5.85
CA GLU A 59 1.75 1.58 -7.04
C GLU A 59 2.28 0.17 -6.79
N LYS A 60 2.28 -0.66 -7.82
CA LYS A 60 2.91 -1.98 -7.82
C LYS A 60 4.05 -1.99 -8.85
N SER A 61 5.20 -2.51 -8.46
CA SER A 61 6.32 -2.82 -9.36
C SER A 61 6.77 -4.26 -9.15
N ASP A 62 7.43 -4.82 -10.16
CA ASP A 62 8.18 -6.06 -10.04
C ASP A 62 9.67 -5.68 -9.93
N ILE A 63 10.31 -6.08 -8.84
CA ILE A 63 11.73 -5.80 -8.56
C ILE A 63 12.34 -7.12 -8.13
N ASP A 64 13.37 -7.56 -8.86
CA ASP A 64 14.05 -8.85 -8.65
C ASP A 64 13.11 -10.08 -8.67
N GLY A 65 12.00 -10.01 -9.41
CA GLY A 65 11.01 -11.10 -9.51
C GLY A 65 9.98 -11.11 -8.38
N GLU A 66 10.00 -10.11 -7.50
CA GLU A 66 9.07 -9.99 -6.39
C GLU A 66 8.13 -8.77 -6.53
N PRO A 67 6.83 -8.93 -6.22
CA PRO A 67 5.90 -7.81 -6.21
C PRO A 67 6.20 -6.87 -5.04
N GLN A 68 6.54 -5.63 -5.36
CA GLN A 68 6.72 -4.56 -4.39
C GLN A 68 5.68 -3.46 -4.55
N PHE A 69 5.36 -2.81 -3.43
CA PHE A 69 4.27 -1.85 -3.31
C PHE A 69 4.78 -0.54 -2.71
N LYS A 70 4.22 0.58 -3.18
CA LYS A 70 4.53 1.92 -2.67
C LYS A 70 3.27 2.77 -2.66
N ARG A 71 3.06 3.59 -1.63
CA ARG A 71 1.89 4.47 -1.53
C ARG A 71 1.98 5.62 -2.53
N ILE A 72 0.85 5.98 -3.13
CA ILE A 72 0.75 7.12 -4.03
C ILE A 72 0.54 8.40 -3.20
N HIS A 73 1.45 9.36 -3.37
CA HIS A 73 1.19 10.73 -2.91
C HIS A 73 0.01 11.31 -3.69
N LYS A 74 -1.03 11.79 -2.99
CA LYS A 74 -2.05 12.64 -3.62
C LYS A 74 -1.35 13.89 -4.16
N LYS A 75 -1.13 13.93 -5.47
CA LYS A 75 -0.65 15.10 -6.20
C LYS A 75 -1.60 16.26 -5.93
N THR A 76 -1.15 17.26 -5.18
CA THR A 76 -1.91 18.49 -4.94
C THR A 76 -2.17 19.21 -6.26
N LEU A 77 -3.25 19.97 -6.37
CA LEU A 77 -3.63 20.71 -7.58
C LEU A 77 -2.47 21.55 -8.16
N LYS A 78 -1.62 22.13 -7.30
CA LYS A 78 -0.40 22.84 -7.69
C LYS A 78 0.55 21.99 -8.55
N SER A 79 0.75 20.71 -8.20
CA SER A 79 1.62 19.80 -8.95
C SER A 79 1.05 19.39 -10.31
N LYS A 80 -0.29 19.40 -10.46
CA LYS A 80 -0.95 19.14 -11.74
C LYS A 80 -0.80 20.33 -12.69
N VAL A 81 -0.99 21.55 -12.20
CA VAL A 81 -0.89 22.79 -13.01
C VAL A 81 0.55 23.05 -13.46
N LEU A 82 1.55 22.84 -12.60
CA LEU A 82 2.97 23.02 -12.94
C LEU A 82 3.46 22.12 -14.09
N ARG A 83 2.79 20.98 -14.34
CA ARG A 83 3.14 20.05 -15.42
C ARG A 83 2.58 20.50 -16.78
N PHE A 84 1.59 21.39 -16.81
CA PHE A 84 1.00 21.97 -18.02
C PHE A 84 1.67 23.29 -18.46
N LEU A 85 2.48 23.89 -17.59
CA LEU A 85 3.21 25.15 -17.86
C LEU A 85 4.66 24.93 -18.32
N LYS A 86 5.05 23.68 -18.59
CA LYS A 86 6.37 23.28 -19.08
C LYS A 86 6.23 22.63 -20.44
#